data_AF-A0A917UNN1-F1
#
_entry.id   AF-A0A917UNN1-F1
#
_cell.length_a   1.000
_cell.length_b   1.000
_cell.length_c   1.000
_cell.angle_alpha   90.00
_cell.angle_beta   90.00
_cell.angle_gamma   90.00
#
_symmetry.space_group_name_H-M   'P 1'
#
loop_
_entity.id
_entity.type
_entity.pdbx_description
1 polymer ?
#
loop_
_entity_poly.entity_id
_entity_poly.type
_entity_poly.pdbx_seq_one_letter_code
_entity_poly.pdbx_strand_id
1 'polypeptide(L)'
;MPYARDMTPLDNPFWSALSGPQHAWSEGTGMARRYRPDVAPFAALQDDTPAAWAALAGLLGPDGVGVLFGHGLQVPPHWTTLRTFEILQMTYPHAAPPDAPPVTVTRLGPDDRPDMQALVTLTRPGPFKTRTPDLGAYWGVREGGRLIALAGERARPEGYCEVSAVCVHPDAQRRGLGAAVVASATAGILARGEGPFLHVAADNDAARRVYLRLGFQERTVLTVFVGRPGPG
;
A
#
# COMPACT_ATOMS: atom_id res chain seq x y z
N MET A 1 -22.05 12.53 17.94
CA MET A 1 -20.69 12.85 17.49
C MET A 1 -20.02 11.54 17.08
N PRO A 2 -19.75 11.27 15.80
CA PRO A 2 -18.95 10.10 15.45
C PRO A 2 -17.52 10.38 15.93
N TYR A 3 -17.01 9.51 16.80
CA TYR A 3 -15.66 9.57 17.35
C TYR A 3 -14.66 9.59 16.18
N ALA A 4 -13.78 10.58 16.11
CA ALA A 4 -12.68 10.56 15.14
C ALA A 4 -11.85 9.29 15.41
N ARG A 5 -11.65 8.45 14.39
CA ARG A 5 -10.82 7.24 14.52
C ARG A 5 -9.40 7.66 14.90
N ASP A 6 -8.79 6.95 15.84
CA ASP A 6 -7.38 7.15 16.18
C ASP A 6 -6.51 6.86 14.96
N MET A 7 -5.76 7.85 14.50
CA MET A 7 -4.91 7.76 13.30
C MET A 7 -3.45 7.43 13.62
N THR A 8 -3.08 7.23 14.88
CA THR A 8 -1.72 6.82 15.27
C THR A 8 -1.23 5.55 14.56
N PRO A 9 -2.07 4.52 14.28
CA PRO A 9 -1.66 3.37 13.48
C PRO A 9 -1.14 3.72 12.07
N LEU A 10 -1.51 4.88 11.52
CA LEU A 10 -1.09 5.32 10.18
C LEU A 10 0.25 6.07 10.15
N ASP A 11 0.82 6.43 11.31
CA ASP A 11 2.17 7.03 11.38
C ASP A 11 3.26 6.02 11.04
N ASN A 12 3.03 4.75 11.37
CA ASN A 12 3.88 3.63 11.00
C ASN A 12 3.01 2.45 10.53
N PRO A 13 2.39 2.56 9.34
CA PRO A 13 1.33 1.65 8.91
C PRO A 13 1.85 0.23 8.72
N PHE A 14 3.10 0.07 8.29
CA PHE A 14 3.71 -1.24 8.13
C PHE A 14 4.08 -1.88 9.47
N TRP A 15 4.55 -1.11 10.47
CA TRP A 15 4.76 -1.65 11.81
C TRP A 15 3.45 -2.11 12.43
N SER A 16 2.42 -1.26 12.41
CA SER A 16 1.10 -1.59 12.97
C SER A 16 0.48 -2.82 12.27
N ALA A 17 0.58 -2.90 10.94
CA ALA A 17 0.11 -4.07 10.20
C ALA A 17 0.87 -5.35 10.58
N LEU A 18 2.21 -5.31 10.55
CA LEU A 18 3.07 -6.49 10.76
C LEU A 18 3.15 -6.96 12.22
N SER A 19 2.92 -6.06 13.18
CA SER A 19 2.83 -6.40 14.60
C SER A 19 1.40 -6.73 15.05
N GLY A 20 0.39 -6.41 14.24
CA GLY A 20 -1.03 -6.60 14.55
C GLY A 20 -1.76 -7.47 13.50
N PRO A 21 -2.76 -6.93 12.76
CA PRO A 21 -3.67 -7.75 11.94
C PRO A 21 -3.01 -8.65 10.90
N GLN A 22 -1.79 -8.31 10.44
CA GLN A 22 -1.04 -9.05 9.43
C GLN A 22 0.20 -9.77 9.98
N HIS A 23 0.25 -10.06 11.29
CA HIS A 23 1.40 -10.76 11.90
C HIS A 23 1.72 -12.10 11.23
N ALA A 24 0.72 -12.82 10.71
CA ALA A 24 0.91 -14.10 10.02
C ALA A 24 1.71 -13.98 8.70
N TRP A 25 1.82 -12.76 8.16
CA TRP A 25 2.62 -12.43 6.98
C TRP A 25 3.98 -11.82 7.34
N SER A 26 4.26 -11.64 8.63
CA SER A 26 5.45 -10.97 9.15
C SER A 26 6.56 -11.97 9.48
N GLU A 27 7.78 -11.55 9.19
CA GLU A 27 9.01 -12.10 9.77
C GLU A 27 9.64 -11.06 10.69
N GLY A 28 10.28 -11.52 11.78
CA GLY A 28 10.94 -10.68 12.78
C GLY A 28 10.17 -10.51 14.09
N THR A 29 10.87 -10.03 15.12
CA THR A 29 10.32 -9.77 16.46
C THR A 29 11.05 -8.60 17.13
N GLY A 30 10.41 -8.00 18.15
CA GLY A 30 11.02 -6.95 18.96
C GLY A 30 11.03 -5.60 18.25
N MET A 31 12.10 -5.29 17.51
CA MET A 31 12.41 -3.93 17.06
C MET A 31 12.24 -3.69 15.55
N ALA A 32 12.20 -4.77 14.76
CA ALA A 32 12.06 -4.71 13.32
C ALA A 32 11.20 -5.88 12.82
N ARG A 33 10.41 -5.61 11.78
CA ARG A 33 9.57 -6.59 11.10
C ARG A 33 9.60 -6.33 9.61
N ARG A 34 9.37 -7.38 8.82
CA ARG A 34 9.13 -7.29 7.38
C ARG A 34 8.01 -8.22 6.95
N TYR A 35 7.39 -7.94 5.81
CA TYR A 35 6.63 -9.00 5.14
C TYR A 35 7.58 -10.10 4.66
N ARG A 36 7.04 -11.32 4.55
CA ARG A 36 7.70 -12.40 3.82
C ARG A 36 8.07 -11.94 2.40
N PRO A 37 9.24 -12.35 1.85
CA PRO A 37 9.73 -11.89 0.53
C PRO A 37 8.80 -12.16 -0.65
N ASP A 38 8.01 -13.25 -0.58
CA ASP A 38 7.04 -13.67 -1.59
C ASP A 38 5.75 -12.83 -1.56
N VAL A 39 5.55 -12.05 -0.50
CA VAL A 39 4.36 -11.22 -0.27
C VAL A 39 4.61 -9.77 -0.62
N ALA A 40 5.60 -9.12 -0.02
CA ALA A 40 5.92 -7.71 -0.30
C ALA A 40 7.33 -7.33 0.22
N PRO A 41 7.98 -6.29 -0.33
CA PRO A 41 9.32 -5.87 0.11
C PRO A 41 9.29 -4.92 1.32
N PHE A 42 8.11 -4.64 1.90
CA PHE A 42 7.99 -3.64 2.96
C PHE A 42 8.49 -4.17 4.29
N ALA A 43 9.21 -3.30 5.00
CA ALA A 43 9.69 -3.50 6.34
C ALA A 43 9.34 -2.29 7.20
N ALA A 44 9.40 -2.47 8.51
CA ALA A 44 9.16 -1.42 9.47
C ALA A 44 10.01 -1.63 10.72
N LEU A 45 10.37 -0.52 11.34
CA LEU A 45 11.00 -0.46 12.65
C LEU A 45 9.91 -0.15 13.69
N GLN A 46 10.05 -0.65 14.91
CA GLN A 46 9.21 -0.21 16.02
C GLN A 46 9.45 1.28 16.29
N ASP A 47 10.72 1.60 16.48
CA ASP A 47 11.24 2.94 16.73
C ASP A 47 12.49 3.14 15.87
N ASP A 48 12.70 4.37 15.39
CA ASP A 48 13.84 4.75 14.55
C ASP A 48 15.13 4.87 15.38
N THR A 49 15.70 3.73 15.73
CA THR A 49 16.88 3.61 16.60
C THR A 49 17.97 2.77 15.94
N PRO A 50 19.26 3.00 16.25
CA PRO A 50 20.35 2.18 15.71
C PRO A 50 20.17 0.67 15.94
N ALA A 51 19.60 0.29 17.10
CA ALA A 51 19.31 -1.11 17.42
C ALA A 51 18.20 -1.71 16.52
N ALA A 52 17.16 -0.94 16.21
CA ALA A 52 16.12 -1.36 15.29
C ALA A 52 16.66 -1.54 13.86
N TRP A 53 17.50 -0.62 13.39
CA TRP A 53 18.19 -0.78 12.10
C TRP A 53 19.11 -2.00 12.06
N ALA A 54 19.85 -2.27 13.13
CA ALA A 54 20.67 -3.49 13.23
C ALA A 54 19.81 -4.77 13.20
N ALA A 55 18.69 -4.78 13.91
CA ALA A 55 17.74 -5.88 13.88
C ALA A 55 17.17 -6.10 12.46
N LEU A 56 16.81 -5.02 11.77
CA LEU A 56 16.35 -5.09 10.39
C LEU A 56 17.44 -5.63 9.45
N ALA A 57 18.70 -5.22 9.63
CA ALA A 57 19.81 -5.74 8.84
C ALA A 57 19.95 -7.26 8.97
N GLY A 58 19.79 -7.79 10.19
CA GLY A 58 19.74 -9.23 10.44
C GLY A 58 18.58 -9.94 9.72
N LEU A 59 17.40 -9.31 9.64
CA LEU A 59 16.23 -9.87 8.94
C LEU A 59 16.37 -9.86 7.41
N LEU A 60 17.02 -8.84 6.85
CA LEU A 60 17.21 -8.71 5.42
C LEU A 60 18.36 -9.60 4.91
N GLY A 61 19.39 -9.80 5.73
CA GLY A 61 20.65 -10.38 5.27
C GLY A 61 21.43 -9.43 4.35
N PRO A 62 22.63 -9.84 3.89
CA PRO A 62 23.58 -8.96 3.19
C PRO A 62 23.06 -8.40 1.86
N ASP A 63 22.20 -9.15 1.15
CA ASP A 63 21.64 -8.73 -0.15
C ASP A 63 20.16 -8.35 -0.06
N GLY A 64 19.57 -8.38 1.13
CA GLY A 64 18.16 -8.07 1.31
C GLY A 64 17.89 -6.58 1.16
N VAL A 65 16.88 -6.26 0.34
CA VAL A 65 16.38 -4.89 0.19
C VAL A 65 15.12 -4.71 1.02
N GLY A 66 15.10 -3.69 1.86
CA GLY A 66 13.93 -3.25 2.62
C GLY A 66 13.33 -1.98 2.02
N VAL A 67 12.00 -1.88 2.08
CA VAL A 67 11.26 -0.66 1.77
C VAL A 67 10.56 -0.17 3.02
N LEU A 68 10.94 0.99 3.53
CA LEU A 68 10.45 1.58 4.78
C LEU A 68 9.71 2.87 4.50
N PHE A 69 8.60 3.09 5.21
CA PHE A 69 7.83 4.32 5.16
C PHE A 69 7.94 4.98 6.54
N GLY A 70 8.24 6.26 6.59
CA GLY A 70 8.31 6.98 7.85
C GLY A 70 8.60 8.47 7.68
N HIS A 71 8.58 9.19 8.80
CA HIS A 71 8.93 10.59 8.87
C HIS A 71 10.41 10.74 9.18
N GLY A 72 11.17 11.39 8.30
CA GLY A 72 12.55 11.79 8.57
C GLY A 72 13.45 10.65 9.08
N LEU A 73 13.40 9.49 8.43
CA LEU A 73 14.13 8.28 8.86
C LEU A 73 15.64 8.56 9.03
N GLN A 74 16.19 8.23 10.19
CA GLN A 74 17.59 8.36 10.58
C GLN A 74 18.39 7.13 10.12
N VAL A 75 18.54 7.00 8.80
CA VAL A 75 19.23 5.86 8.17
C VAL A 75 20.70 5.83 8.62
N PRO A 76 21.20 4.73 9.21
CA PRO A 76 22.59 4.66 9.66
C PRO A 76 23.59 4.75 8.49
N PRO A 77 24.79 5.32 8.70
CA PRO A 77 25.79 5.51 7.63
C PRO A 77 26.26 4.22 6.94
N HIS A 78 26.15 3.07 7.61
CA HIS A 78 26.52 1.77 7.06
C HIS A 78 25.43 1.13 6.20
N TRP A 79 24.32 1.82 5.93
CA TRP A 79 23.30 1.36 5.00
C TRP A 79 23.53 1.94 3.61
N THR A 80 23.30 1.12 2.58
CA THR A 80 23.29 1.60 1.20
C THR A 80 21.88 2.07 0.82
N THR A 81 21.71 3.37 0.68
CA THR A 81 20.48 3.96 0.11
C THR A 81 20.43 3.71 -1.39
N LEU A 82 19.44 2.94 -1.86
CA LEU A 82 19.22 2.70 -3.28
C LEU A 82 18.32 3.79 -3.89
N ARG A 83 17.29 4.21 -3.15
CA ARG A 83 16.37 5.27 -3.57
C ARG A 83 15.64 5.84 -2.37
N THR A 84 15.37 7.15 -2.42
CA THR A 84 14.47 7.82 -1.50
C THR A 84 13.51 8.69 -2.31
N PHE A 85 12.23 8.73 -1.93
CA PHE A 85 11.22 9.58 -2.56
C PHE A 85 10.06 9.84 -1.59
N GLU A 86 9.26 10.86 -1.88
CA GLU A 86 8.12 11.25 -1.05
C GLU A 86 6.80 10.68 -1.57
N ILE A 87 5.94 10.31 -0.63
CA ILE A 87 4.57 9.92 -0.89
C ILE A 87 3.64 10.74 0.01
N LEU A 88 2.46 11.06 -0.51
CA LEU A 88 1.38 11.65 0.25
C LEU A 88 0.46 10.53 0.76
N GLN A 89 0.31 10.45 2.08
CA GLN A 89 -0.69 9.61 2.71
C GLN A 89 -2.03 10.33 2.74
N MET A 90 -3.08 9.64 2.30
CA MET A 90 -4.44 10.16 2.27
C MET A 90 -5.40 9.21 2.98
N THR A 91 -6.41 9.74 3.65
CA THR A 91 -7.42 8.98 4.41
C THR A 91 -8.83 9.28 3.93
N TYR A 92 -9.74 8.32 4.04
CA TYR A 92 -11.15 8.50 3.75
C TYR A 92 -11.97 8.64 5.04
N PRO A 93 -12.42 9.86 5.42
CA PRO A 93 -13.03 10.12 6.72
C PRO A 93 -14.55 9.89 6.75
N HIS A 94 -15.16 9.50 5.63
CA HIS A 94 -16.61 9.36 5.53
C HIS A 94 -17.07 7.93 5.81
N ALA A 95 -18.27 7.80 6.37
CA ALA A 95 -18.90 6.50 6.61
C ALA A 95 -19.58 5.92 5.36
N ALA A 96 -20.18 6.79 4.53
CA ALA A 96 -20.74 6.42 3.25
C ALA A 96 -19.62 6.13 2.24
N PRO A 97 -19.79 5.18 1.31
CA PRO A 97 -18.81 4.94 0.25
C PRO A 97 -18.73 6.12 -0.73
N PRO A 98 -17.60 6.27 -1.46
CA PRO A 98 -17.49 7.27 -2.53
C PRO A 98 -18.53 7.07 -3.63
N ASP A 99 -18.96 8.17 -4.24
CA ASP A 99 -19.73 8.11 -5.49
C ASP A 99 -18.88 7.50 -6.61
N ALA A 100 -19.23 6.29 -7.02
CA ALA A 100 -18.52 5.58 -8.07
C ALA A 100 -18.99 6.03 -9.47
N PRO A 101 -18.08 6.19 -10.45
CA PRO A 101 -18.46 6.27 -11.85
C PRO A 101 -19.32 5.05 -12.27
N PRO A 102 -20.24 5.21 -13.23
CA PRO A 102 -21.16 4.15 -13.67
C PRO A 102 -20.41 3.12 -14.55
N VAL A 103 -19.50 2.37 -13.94
CA VAL A 103 -18.64 1.36 -14.56
C VAL A 103 -18.87 0.06 -13.81
N THR A 104 -19.09 -1.04 -14.54
CA THR A 104 -19.18 -2.37 -13.94
C THR A 104 -17.82 -2.81 -13.43
N VAL A 105 -17.66 -2.79 -12.10
CA VAL A 105 -16.48 -3.29 -11.40
C VAL A 105 -16.82 -4.63 -10.76
N THR A 106 -15.99 -5.65 -11.01
CA THR A 106 -16.19 -6.98 -10.43
C THR A 106 -15.10 -7.30 -9.42
N ARG A 107 -15.44 -8.22 -8.52
CA ARG A 107 -14.48 -8.84 -7.61
C ARG A 107 -13.49 -9.70 -8.41
N LEU A 108 -12.20 -9.59 -8.11
CA LEU A 108 -11.17 -10.48 -8.67
C LEU A 108 -10.84 -11.58 -7.66
N GLY A 109 -10.72 -12.81 -8.15
CA GLY A 109 -10.41 -14.02 -7.38
C GLY A 109 -9.09 -14.67 -7.79
N PRO A 110 -8.81 -15.90 -7.29
CA PRO A 110 -7.57 -16.61 -7.59
C PRO A 110 -7.32 -16.83 -9.08
N ASP A 111 -8.37 -17.08 -9.87
CA ASP A 111 -8.27 -17.33 -11.32
C ASP A 111 -7.88 -16.07 -12.11
N ASP A 112 -8.06 -14.88 -11.54
CA ASP A 112 -7.68 -13.60 -12.16
C ASP A 112 -6.21 -13.24 -11.96
N ARG A 113 -5.45 -13.98 -11.13
CA ARG A 113 -4.06 -13.65 -10.78
C ARG A 113 -3.13 -13.49 -11.99
N PRO A 114 -3.20 -14.32 -13.05
CA PRO A 114 -2.39 -14.11 -14.25
C PRO A 114 -2.66 -12.75 -14.90
N ASP A 115 -3.92 -12.34 -15.00
CA ASP A 115 -4.33 -11.06 -15.60
C ASP A 115 -3.94 -9.87 -14.71
N MET A 116 -4.07 -10.01 -13.39
CA MET A 116 -3.59 -9.04 -12.41
C MET A 116 -2.09 -8.83 -12.56
N GLN A 117 -1.32 -9.92 -12.63
CA GLN A 117 0.13 -9.85 -12.82
C GLN A 117 0.48 -9.19 -14.17
N ALA A 118 -0.22 -9.52 -15.25
CA ALA A 118 0.01 -8.93 -16.57
C ALA A 118 -0.21 -7.41 -16.55
N LEU A 119 -1.33 -6.95 -16.01
CA LEU A 119 -1.66 -5.53 -15.95
C LEU A 119 -0.71 -4.76 -15.01
N VAL A 120 -0.37 -5.32 -13.83
CA VAL A 120 0.60 -4.72 -12.90
C VAL A 120 1.99 -4.64 -13.54
N THR A 121 2.43 -5.67 -14.26
CA THR A 121 3.74 -5.66 -14.94
C THR A 121 3.81 -4.57 -16.00
N LEU A 122 2.71 -4.38 -16.74
CA LEU A 122 2.59 -3.34 -17.77
C LEU A 122 2.60 -1.93 -17.18
N THR A 123 1.91 -1.71 -16.06
CA THR A 123 1.63 -0.37 -15.52
C THR A 123 2.53 0.04 -14.35
N ARG A 124 3.20 -0.93 -13.70
CA ARG A 124 4.13 -0.74 -12.58
C ARG A 124 3.60 0.17 -11.44
N PRO A 125 2.41 -0.11 -10.85
CA PRO A 125 1.81 0.70 -9.79
C PRO A 125 2.52 0.61 -8.42
N GLY A 126 3.60 -0.17 -8.32
CA GLY A 126 4.33 -0.44 -7.09
C GLY A 126 4.64 -1.94 -6.95
N PRO A 127 5.22 -2.34 -5.80
CA PRO A 127 5.55 -3.74 -5.56
C PRO A 127 4.33 -4.66 -5.61
N PHE A 128 4.44 -5.71 -6.40
CA PHE A 128 3.45 -6.77 -6.54
C PHE A 128 4.16 -8.08 -6.83
N LYS A 129 4.11 -8.98 -5.86
CA LYS A 129 4.73 -10.30 -5.83
C LYS A 129 3.64 -11.37 -5.97
N THR A 130 4.08 -12.61 -6.16
CA THR A 130 3.20 -13.78 -6.34
C THR A 130 2.12 -13.91 -5.27
N ARG A 131 2.46 -13.61 -4.01
CA ARG A 131 1.51 -13.69 -2.88
C ARG A 131 0.98 -12.34 -2.40
N THR A 132 1.31 -11.23 -3.05
CA THR A 132 0.67 -9.93 -2.72
C THR A 132 -0.85 -10.01 -2.76
N PRO A 133 -1.48 -10.72 -3.73
CA PRO A 133 -2.93 -10.85 -3.73
C PRO A 133 -3.54 -11.57 -2.52
N ASP A 134 -2.73 -12.24 -1.70
CA ASP A 134 -3.21 -12.92 -0.48
C ASP A 134 -3.41 -11.94 0.68
N LEU A 135 -2.87 -10.71 0.60
CA LEU A 135 -3.01 -9.69 1.64
C LEU A 135 -4.43 -9.14 1.76
N GLY A 136 -5.26 -9.31 0.73
CA GLY A 136 -6.63 -8.88 0.78
C GLY A 136 -7.32 -8.84 -0.57
N ALA A 137 -8.25 -7.91 -0.64
CA ALA A 137 -9.30 -7.84 -1.61
C ALA A 137 -8.86 -7.15 -2.92
N TYR A 138 -9.25 -7.65 -4.09
CA TYR A 138 -9.04 -6.98 -5.39
C TYR A 138 -10.33 -6.78 -6.19
N TRP A 139 -10.35 -5.71 -6.99
CA TRP A 139 -11.46 -5.31 -7.86
C TRP A 139 -10.92 -4.91 -9.23
N GLY A 140 -11.68 -5.19 -10.27
CA GLY A 140 -11.25 -4.92 -11.63
C GLY A 140 -12.36 -4.60 -12.60
N VAL A 141 -11.96 -4.03 -13.73
CA VAL A 141 -12.82 -3.78 -14.89
C VAL A 141 -12.25 -4.54 -16.08
N ARG A 142 -13.13 -5.25 -16.80
CA ARG A 142 -12.77 -5.99 -18.01
C ARG A 142 -13.42 -5.37 -19.25
N GLU A 143 -12.70 -5.42 -20.37
CA GLU A 143 -13.20 -5.03 -21.69
C GLU A 143 -12.64 -6.01 -22.73
N GLY A 144 -13.51 -6.60 -23.54
CA GLY A 144 -13.10 -7.64 -24.51
C GLY A 144 -12.40 -8.84 -23.87
N GLY A 145 -12.79 -9.22 -22.64
CA GLY A 145 -12.16 -10.30 -21.87
C GLY A 145 -10.85 -9.90 -21.16
N ARG A 146 -10.24 -8.77 -21.50
CA ARG A 146 -8.97 -8.30 -20.90
C ARG A 146 -9.23 -7.47 -19.65
N LEU A 147 -8.44 -7.68 -18.59
CA LEU A 147 -8.42 -6.80 -17.42
C LEU A 147 -7.76 -5.46 -17.80
N ILE A 148 -8.51 -4.35 -17.64
CA ILE A 148 -8.06 -3.01 -18.07
C ILE A 148 -7.93 -2.01 -16.92
N ALA A 149 -8.43 -2.33 -15.73
CA ALA A 149 -8.18 -1.54 -14.53
C ALA A 149 -8.24 -2.46 -13.30
N LEU A 150 -7.44 -2.17 -12.28
CA LEU A 150 -7.52 -2.84 -10.99
C LEU A 150 -7.17 -1.92 -9.82
N ALA A 151 -7.71 -2.26 -8.66
CA ALA A 151 -7.23 -1.79 -7.35
C ALA A 151 -7.39 -2.94 -6.35
N GLY A 152 -6.60 -2.94 -5.29
CA GLY A 152 -6.74 -3.92 -4.22
C GLY A 152 -6.31 -3.41 -2.86
N GLU A 153 -6.22 -4.33 -1.91
CA GLU A 153 -5.83 -4.06 -0.54
C GLU A 153 -4.37 -4.46 -0.28
N ARG A 154 -3.70 -3.79 0.66
CA ARG A 154 -2.33 -4.14 1.03
C ARG A 154 -2.05 -4.05 2.53
N ALA A 155 -1.58 -2.92 3.05
CA ALA A 155 -1.28 -2.80 4.47
C ALA A 155 -2.60 -2.74 5.26
N ARG A 156 -2.67 -3.48 6.38
CA ARG A 156 -3.83 -3.44 7.27
C ARG A 156 -3.41 -3.12 8.71
N PRO A 157 -3.09 -1.85 9.01
CA PRO A 157 -2.90 -1.35 10.37
C PRO A 157 -4.16 -1.57 11.21
N GLU A 158 -4.04 -1.47 12.53
CA GLU A 158 -5.19 -1.58 13.43
C GLU A 158 -6.29 -0.57 13.05
N GLY A 159 -7.49 -1.06 12.75
CA GLY A 159 -8.65 -0.22 12.38
C GLY A 159 -8.63 0.34 10.95
N TYR A 160 -7.60 0.08 10.14
CA TYR A 160 -7.45 0.64 8.79
C TYR A 160 -7.09 -0.42 7.74
N CYS A 161 -7.36 -0.10 6.48
CA CYS A 161 -6.91 -0.90 5.34
C CYS A 161 -6.49 0.00 4.17
N GLU A 162 -5.35 -0.33 3.57
CA GLU A 162 -4.75 0.43 2.49
C GLU A 162 -5.40 0.05 1.15
N VAL A 163 -5.89 1.03 0.39
CA VAL A 163 -6.16 0.88 -1.04
C VAL A 163 -4.84 1.02 -1.80
N SER A 164 -4.53 0.04 -2.63
CA SER A 164 -3.23 -0.15 -3.25
C SER A 164 -3.35 -0.77 -4.65
N ALA A 165 -2.21 -0.93 -5.32
CA ALA A 165 -2.09 -1.50 -6.67
C ALA A 165 -3.06 -0.88 -7.70
N VAL A 166 -3.38 0.41 -7.54
CA VAL A 166 -4.30 1.12 -8.43
C VAL A 166 -3.63 1.33 -9.77
N CYS A 167 -4.14 0.69 -10.82
CA CYS A 167 -3.66 0.93 -12.18
C CYS A 167 -4.75 0.78 -13.23
N VAL A 168 -4.51 1.42 -14.37
CA VAL A 168 -5.36 1.40 -15.55
C VAL A 168 -4.48 1.18 -16.75
N HIS A 169 -4.89 0.27 -17.64
CA HIS A 169 -4.22 0.00 -18.90
C HIS A 169 -4.03 1.32 -19.68
N PRO A 170 -2.85 1.59 -20.29
CA PRO A 170 -2.56 2.85 -20.99
C PRO A 170 -3.67 3.26 -21.98
N ASP A 171 -4.12 2.33 -22.82
CA ASP A 171 -5.19 2.56 -23.81
C ASP A 171 -6.58 2.84 -23.21
N ALA A 172 -6.77 2.63 -21.90
CA ALA A 172 -8.05 2.78 -21.21
C ALA A 172 -8.04 3.92 -20.17
N GLN A 173 -6.99 4.74 -20.14
CA GLN A 173 -6.88 5.87 -19.21
C GLN A 173 -7.91 6.98 -19.51
N ARG A 174 -8.11 7.86 -18.53
CA ARG A 174 -9.03 9.02 -18.62
C ARG A 174 -10.51 8.67 -18.87
N ARG A 175 -10.90 7.41 -18.66
CA ARG A 175 -12.29 6.89 -18.76
C ARG A 175 -13.00 6.72 -17.41
N GLY A 176 -12.44 7.26 -16.31
CA GLY A 176 -12.98 7.11 -14.96
C GLY A 176 -12.71 5.75 -14.29
N LEU A 177 -12.04 4.81 -14.96
CA LEU A 177 -11.84 3.44 -14.46
C LEU A 177 -11.06 3.37 -13.14
N GLY A 178 -10.00 4.17 -13.01
CA GLY A 178 -9.22 4.24 -11.77
C GLY A 178 -10.06 4.69 -10.58
N ALA A 179 -10.94 5.67 -10.79
CA ALA A 179 -11.85 6.14 -9.75
C ALA A 179 -12.88 5.06 -9.38
N ALA A 180 -13.39 4.31 -10.36
CA ALA A 180 -14.34 3.22 -10.12
C ALA A 180 -13.75 2.08 -9.28
N VAL A 181 -12.54 1.60 -9.61
CA VAL A 181 -11.91 0.51 -8.83
C VAL A 181 -11.52 0.97 -7.41
N VAL A 182 -11.10 2.22 -7.24
CA VAL A 182 -10.81 2.79 -5.91
C VAL A 182 -12.08 2.94 -5.09
N ALA A 183 -13.18 3.42 -5.68
CA ALA A 183 -14.47 3.53 -5.01
C ALA A 183 -14.96 2.15 -4.53
N SER A 184 -14.87 1.11 -5.37
CA SER A 184 -15.23 -0.26 -4.99
C SER A 184 -14.34 -0.82 -3.88
N ALA A 185 -13.03 -0.59 -3.93
CA ALA A 185 -12.13 -0.99 -2.86
C ALA A 185 -12.46 -0.29 -1.53
N THR A 186 -12.69 1.02 -1.59
CA THR A 186 -13.08 1.85 -0.45
C THR A 186 -14.39 1.37 0.17
N ALA A 187 -15.41 1.09 -0.65
CA ALA A 187 -16.68 0.54 -0.20
C ALA A 187 -16.51 -0.83 0.49
N GLY A 188 -15.65 -1.70 -0.04
CA GLY A 188 -15.32 -2.99 0.57
C GLY A 188 -14.65 -2.87 1.95
N ILE A 189 -13.78 -1.88 2.12
CA ILE A 189 -13.12 -1.57 3.41
C ILE A 189 -14.15 -1.04 4.43
N LEU A 190 -14.98 -0.08 4.02
CA LEU A 190 -16.01 0.51 4.88
C LEU A 190 -17.05 -0.52 5.34
N ALA A 191 -17.44 -1.44 4.46
CA ALA A 191 -18.38 -2.51 4.79
C ALA A 191 -17.89 -3.44 5.92
N ARG A 192 -16.57 -3.49 6.17
CA ARG A 192 -15.97 -4.23 7.28
C ARG A 192 -15.74 -3.37 8.54
N GLY A 193 -16.13 -2.11 8.53
CA GLY A 193 -15.94 -1.17 9.64
C GLY A 193 -14.54 -0.55 9.70
N GLU A 194 -13.67 -0.82 8.74
CA GLU A 194 -12.29 -0.31 8.67
C GLU A 194 -12.23 1.09 8.05
N GLY A 195 -11.17 1.84 8.36
CA GLY A 195 -10.82 3.11 7.73
C GLY A 195 -10.02 2.93 6.43
N PRO A 196 -10.51 3.40 5.28
CA PRO A 196 -9.72 3.40 4.05
C PRO A 196 -8.63 4.46 4.10
N PHE A 197 -7.42 4.08 3.70
CA PHE A 197 -6.32 5.02 3.44
C PHE A 197 -5.54 4.58 2.21
N LEU A 198 -4.69 5.44 1.67
CA LEU A 198 -3.81 5.12 0.56
C LEU A 198 -2.57 6.00 0.58
N HIS A 199 -1.60 5.62 -0.25
CA HIS A 199 -0.45 6.44 -0.57
C HIS A 199 -0.41 6.75 -2.06
N VAL A 200 0.01 7.97 -2.39
CA VAL A 200 0.25 8.41 -3.76
C VAL A 200 1.63 9.05 -3.83
N ALA A 201 2.38 8.85 -4.91
CA ALA A 201 3.64 9.57 -5.10
C ALA A 201 3.37 11.08 -5.06
N ALA A 202 4.23 11.84 -4.36
CA ALA A 202 4.00 13.27 -4.12
C ALA A 202 3.92 14.09 -5.41
N ASP A 203 4.56 13.62 -6.49
CA ASP A 203 4.56 14.20 -7.83
C ASP A 203 3.41 13.71 -8.74
N ASN A 204 2.55 12.79 -8.26
CA ASN A 204 1.45 12.24 -9.05
C ASN A 204 0.15 13.02 -8.83
N ASP A 205 0.13 14.27 -9.31
CA ASP A 205 -1.01 15.18 -9.20
C ASP A 205 -2.28 14.63 -9.85
N ALA A 206 -2.15 13.83 -10.92
CA ALA A 206 -3.28 13.24 -11.61
C ALA A 206 -4.04 12.26 -10.70
N ALA A 207 -3.32 11.35 -10.02
CA ALA A 207 -3.89 10.41 -9.08
C ALA A 207 -4.39 11.13 -7.81
N ARG A 208 -3.61 12.08 -7.27
CA ARG A 208 -4.03 12.94 -6.14
C ARG A 208 -5.39 13.59 -6.39
N ARG A 209 -5.61 14.20 -7.57
CA ARG A 209 -6.91 14.79 -7.96
C ARG A 209 -8.04 13.77 -8.08
N VAL A 210 -7.75 12.51 -8.42
CA VAL A 210 -8.76 11.44 -8.42
C VAL A 210 -9.18 11.14 -6.98
N TYR A 211 -8.22 10.94 -6.08
CA TYR A 211 -8.49 10.61 -4.68
C TYR A 211 -9.24 11.73 -3.95
N LEU A 212 -8.85 12.99 -4.14
CA LEU A 212 -9.56 14.16 -3.60
C LEU A 212 -11.03 14.20 -4.04
N ARG A 213 -11.30 13.94 -5.33
CA ARG A 213 -12.68 13.89 -5.86
C ARG A 213 -13.50 12.74 -5.31
N LEU A 214 -12.86 11.63 -4.96
CA LEU A 214 -13.53 10.52 -4.29
C LEU A 214 -13.81 10.80 -2.81
N GLY A 215 -13.30 11.90 -2.24
CA GLY A 215 -13.49 12.26 -0.83
C GLY A 215 -12.35 11.83 0.09
N PHE A 216 -11.22 11.38 -0.45
CA PHE A 216 -10.01 11.24 0.37
C PHE A 216 -9.47 12.62 0.75
N GLN A 217 -8.91 12.72 1.94
CA GLN A 217 -8.26 13.90 2.48
C GLN A 217 -6.78 13.64 2.69
N GLU A 218 -5.98 14.69 2.49
CA GLU A 218 -4.53 14.64 2.72
C GLU A 218 -4.25 14.59 4.21
N ARG A 219 -3.41 13.64 4.63
CA ARG A 219 -3.03 13.49 6.03
C ARG A 219 -1.62 14.03 6.26
N THR A 220 -0.63 13.45 5.59
CA THR A 220 0.78 13.80 5.79
C THR A 220 1.67 13.29 4.65
N VAL A 221 2.87 13.86 4.52
CA VAL A 221 3.91 13.37 3.61
C VAL A 221 4.82 12.41 4.36
N LEU A 222 5.09 11.25 3.76
CA LEU A 222 6.03 10.25 4.25
C LEU A 222 7.21 10.13 3.31
N THR A 223 8.38 9.83 3.87
CA THR A 223 9.54 9.41 3.09
C THR A 223 9.48 7.90 2.89
N VAL A 224 9.65 7.46 1.64
CA VAL A 224 9.93 6.06 1.32
C VAL A 224 11.43 5.89 1.18
N PHE A 225 12.03 5.11 2.06
CA PHE A 225 13.40 4.66 1.96
C PHE A 225 13.46 3.27 1.31
N VAL A 226 14.31 3.11 0.31
CA VAL A 226 14.66 1.81 -0.29
C VAL A 226 16.15 1.60 -0.12
N GLY A 227 16.55 0.56 0.58
CA GLY A 227 17.95 0.32 0.87
C GLY A 227 18.24 -1.10 1.32
N ARG A 228 19.53 -1.38 1.48
CA ARG A 228 20.06 -2.64 1.98
C ARG A 228 21.16 -2.39 3.02
N PRO A 229 21.40 -3.35 3.93
CA PRO A 229 22.56 -3.29 4.82
C PRO A 229 23.84 -3.14 3.97
N GLY A 230 24.76 -2.28 4.39
CA GLY A 230 26.08 -2.20 3.77
C GLY A 230 26.94 -3.40 4.15
N PRO A 231 28.08 -3.60 3.46
CA PRO A 231 29.06 -4.59 3.87
C PRO A 231 29.52 -4.25 5.29
N GLY A 232 29.33 -5.19 6.21
CA GLY A 232 29.83 -5.11 7.58
C GLY A 232 31.34 -5.17 7.67
#